data_AF-A0A7X7Q9N4-F1
#
_entry.id   AF-A0A7X7Q9N4-F1
#
_cell.length_a   1.000
_cell.length_b   1.000
_cell.length_c   1.000
_cell.angle_alpha   90.00
_cell.angle_beta   90.00
_cell.angle_gamma   90.00
#
_symmetry.space_group_name_H-M   'P 1'
#
loop_
_entity.id
_entity.type
_entity.pdbx_description
1 polymer ?
#
loop_
_entity_poly.entity_id
_entity_poly.type
_entity_poly.pdbx_seq_one_letter_code
_entity_poly.pdbx_strand_id
1 'polypeptide(L)'
;MNTSGRSYNGSYRGDQLNRVAFPLGGIGAGMICLEGAGALSHVSVRNRPDVFHEPLMFAAVCMKGDAPVARLLEGAVPQWKVLFPWGKQLGGAGNGAGGKSFGLPRFAEAEFRA
;
A
#
# COMPACT_ATOMS: atom_id res chain seq x y z
N MET A 1 17.74 -16.10 14.29
CA MET A 1 18.44 -16.75 13.16
C MET A 1 17.49 -16.78 11.97
N ASN A 2 17.79 -16.06 10.89
CA ASN A 2 17.50 -16.42 9.49
C ASN A 2 17.92 -15.26 8.57
N THR A 3 19.22 -15.20 8.25
CA THR A 3 19.68 -14.58 7.01
C THR A 3 19.39 -15.53 5.86
N SER A 4 18.10 -15.69 5.51
CA SER A 4 17.76 -16.19 4.18
C SER A 4 18.06 -15.05 3.21
N GLY A 5 19.28 -15.05 2.68
CA GLY A 5 19.67 -14.15 1.62
C GLY A 5 18.81 -14.43 0.41
N ARG A 6 17.76 -13.62 0.22
CA ARG A 6 16.97 -13.60 -1.01
C ARG A 6 17.91 -13.44 -2.20
N SER A 7 17.64 -14.16 -3.29
CA SER A 7 18.34 -13.92 -4.55
C SER A 7 18.17 -12.45 -4.97
N TYR A 8 19.25 -11.82 -5.43
CA TYR A 8 19.19 -10.50 -6.02
C TYR A 8 18.13 -10.48 -7.13
N ASN A 9 17.27 -9.45 -7.15
CA ASN A 9 16.10 -9.35 -8.05
C ASN A 9 15.06 -10.49 -7.97
N GLY A 10 15.05 -11.28 -6.90
CA GLY A 10 13.96 -12.22 -6.63
C GLY A 10 12.60 -11.55 -6.39
N SER A 11 11.59 -12.35 -6.09
CA SER A 11 10.28 -11.84 -5.70
C SER A 11 10.23 -11.38 -4.24
N TYR A 12 9.56 -10.26 -3.98
CA TYR A 12 9.21 -9.79 -2.65
C TYR A 12 7.84 -10.34 -2.26
N ARG A 13 7.75 -11.05 -1.14
CA ARG A 13 6.50 -11.65 -0.62
C ARG A 13 6.47 -11.63 0.91
N GLY A 14 5.27 -11.79 1.47
CA GLY A 14 5.07 -11.92 2.93
C GLY A 14 5.70 -10.77 3.71
N ASP A 15 6.48 -11.08 4.75
CA ASP A 15 7.11 -10.08 5.62
C ASP A 15 8.09 -9.13 4.91
N GLN A 16 8.60 -9.52 3.74
CA GLN A 16 9.48 -8.66 2.93
C GLN A 16 8.74 -7.42 2.42
N LEU A 17 7.40 -7.49 2.35
CA LEU A 17 6.54 -6.41 1.90
C LEU A 17 6.18 -5.43 3.02
N ASN A 18 6.47 -5.77 4.29
CA ASN A 18 5.94 -5.02 5.43
C ASN A 18 6.45 -3.58 5.53
N ARG A 19 7.55 -3.16 4.88
CA ARG A 19 8.03 -1.77 4.95
C ARG A 19 8.70 -1.30 3.65
N VAL A 20 8.32 -1.90 2.53
CA VAL A 20 8.86 -1.52 1.21
C VAL A 20 7.90 -0.57 0.50
N ALA A 21 8.49 0.38 -0.22
CA ALA A 21 7.79 1.30 -1.11
C ALA A 21 8.62 1.45 -2.38
N PHE A 22 8.01 1.19 -3.53
CA PHE A 22 8.61 1.31 -4.85
C PHE A 22 8.27 2.70 -5.41
N PRO A 23 9.24 3.62 -5.55
CA PRO A 23 8.96 4.96 -6.07
C PRO A 23 8.60 4.90 -7.56
N LEU A 24 7.57 5.64 -7.92
CA LEU A 24 7.11 5.87 -9.29
C LEU A 24 7.24 7.36 -9.60
N GLY A 25 7.80 7.67 -10.77
CA GLY A 25 8.02 9.04 -11.23
C GLY A 25 9.49 9.34 -11.52
N GLY A 26 9.71 10.16 -12.55
CA GLY A 26 11.03 10.66 -12.89
C GLY A 26 11.44 11.88 -12.06
N ILE A 27 12.69 12.31 -12.22
CA ILE A 27 13.19 13.54 -11.59
C ILE A 27 12.32 14.72 -12.05
N GLY A 28 11.75 15.45 -11.09
CA GLY A 28 10.89 16.61 -11.36
C GLY A 28 9.43 16.31 -11.71
N ALA A 29 9.01 15.04 -11.82
CA ALA A 29 7.63 14.68 -12.13
C ALA A 29 6.68 14.71 -10.90
N GLY A 30 7.25 14.74 -9.70
CA GLY A 30 6.55 14.42 -8.46
C GLY A 30 6.83 12.99 -8.00
N MET A 31 6.37 12.66 -6.79
CA MET A 31 6.60 11.37 -6.15
C MET A 31 5.25 10.71 -5.87
N ILE A 32 5.14 9.44 -6.26
CA ILE A 32 4.11 8.51 -5.77
C ILE A 32 4.83 7.19 -5.51
N CYS A 33 4.49 6.50 -4.43
CA CYS A 33 5.04 5.18 -4.13
C CYS A 33 3.97 4.11 -4.30
N LEU A 34 4.38 2.96 -4.82
CA LEU A 34 3.64 1.70 -4.73
C LEU A 34 4.18 0.90 -3.54
N GLU A 35 3.37 0.71 -2.50
CA GLU A 35 3.81 -0.03 -1.32
C GLU A 35 3.86 -1.54 -1.54
N GLY A 36 4.49 -2.26 -0.61
CA GLY A 36 4.51 -3.72 -0.62
C GLY A 36 3.13 -4.38 -0.58
N ALA A 37 2.07 -3.69 -0.13
CA ALA A 37 0.70 -4.19 -0.24
C ALA A 37 0.03 -3.85 -1.59
N GLY A 38 0.68 -3.10 -2.47
CA GLY A 38 0.10 -2.57 -3.72
C GLY A 38 -0.68 -1.27 -3.57
N ALA A 39 -0.77 -0.71 -2.36
CA ALA A 39 -1.41 0.58 -2.12
C ALA A 39 -0.55 1.74 -2.66
N LEU A 40 -1.18 2.81 -3.12
CA LEU A 40 -0.50 4.04 -3.51
C LEU A 40 -0.34 4.98 -2.31
N SER A 41 0.87 5.48 -2.08
CA SER A 41 1.18 6.36 -0.95
C SER A 41 2.32 7.34 -1.27
N HIS A 42 2.79 8.09 -0.26
CA HIS A 42 3.86 9.09 -0.38
C HIS A 42 3.63 10.09 -1.52
N VAL A 43 2.38 10.49 -1.74
CA VAL A 43 1.98 11.30 -2.90
C VAL A 43 2.41 12.75 -2.67
N SER A 44 3.51 13.13 -3.31
CA SER A 44 4.06 14.50 -3.32
C SER A 44 4.04 15.08 -4.73
N VAL A 45 3.10 15.98 -4.99
CA VAL A 45 2.91 16.63 -6.29
C VAL A 45 2.96 18.16 -6.14
N ARG A 46 3.06 18.89 -7.26
CA ARG A 46 3.06 20.37 -7.27
C ARG A 46 4.14 21.00 -6.40
N ASN A 47 5.34 20.40 -6.39
CA ASN A 47 6.49 20.85 -5.62
C ASN A 47 6.23 20.95 -4.11
N ARG A 48 5.29 20.16 -3.58
CA ARG A 48 4.97 20.08 -2.15
C ARG A 48 5.32 18.68 -1.63
N PRO A 49 6.45 18.52 -0.92
CA PRO A 49 6.79 17.27 -0.25
C PRO A 49 5.75 16.94 0.83
N ASP A 50 5.15 15.76 0.73
CA ASP A 50 4.21 15.23 1.71
C ASP A 50 4.35 13.70 1.80
N VAL A 51 5.37 13.26 2.54
CA VAL A 51 5.79 11.86 2.60
C VAL A 51 4.78 10.95 3.32
N PHE A 52 3.86 11.50 4.12
CA PHE A 52 2.82 10.72 4.79
C PHE A 52 1.46 10.80 4.07
N HIS A 53 1.40 11.49 2.92
CA HIS A 53 0.18 11.61 2.16
C HIS A 53 -0.15 10.31 1.43
N GLU A 54 -1.12 9.61 1.98
CA GLU A 54 -1.77 8.46 1.39
C GLU A 54 -3.24 8.80 1.13
N PRO A 55 -3.56 9.35 -0.06
CA PRO A 55 -4.93 9.62 -0.42
C PRO A 55 -5.71 8.31 -0.58
N LEU A 56 -7.03 8.36 -0.39
CA LEU A 56 -7.92 7.22 -0.65
C LEU A 56 -8.03 6.96 -2.17
N MET A 57 -7.03 6.28 -2.72
CA MET A 57 -6.95 5.91 -4.13
C MET A 57 -6.54 4.44 -4.24
N PHE A 58 -7.20 3.71 -5.13
CA PHE A 58 -6.94 2.28 -5.34
C PHE A 58 -7.43 1.84 -6.72
N ALA A 59 -6.84 0.77 -7.24
CA ALA A 59 -7.39 0.03 -8.37
C ALA A 59 -8.20 -1.16 -7.86
N ALA A 60 -9.30 -1.48 -8.55
CA ALA A 60 -10.16 -2.62 -8.19
C ALA A 60 -10.56 -3.39 -9.44
N VAL A 61 -10.79 -4.69 -9.25
CA VAL A 61 -11.31 -5.59 -10.29
C VAL A 61 -12.61 -6.21 -9.80
N CYS A 62 -13.57 -6.33 -10.70
CA CYS A 62 -14.85 -7.01 -10.45
C CYS A 62 -15.03 -8.11 -11.48
N MET A 63 -15.17 -9.35 -10.99
CA MET A 63 -15.56 -10.49 -11.81
C MET A 63 -17.08 -10.58 -11.83
N LYS A 64 -17.66 -10.56 -13.03
CA LYS A 64 -19.11 -10.67 -13.26
C LYS A 64 -19.53 -12.15 -13.32
N GLY A 65 -20.79 -12.44 -12.99
CA GLY A 65 -21.39 -13.78 -12.98
C GLY A 65 -22.60 -13.81 -12.04
N ASP A 66 -23.09 -15.00 -11.72
CA ASP A 66 -24.25 -15.18 -10.81
C ASP A 66 -23.95 -14.71 -9.37
N ALA A 67 -22.68 -14.75 -8.98
CA ALA A 67 -22.17 -14.21 -7.72
C ALA A 67 -20.98 -13.27 -8.00
N PRO A 68 -21.22 -11.97 -8.26
CA PRO A 68 -20.16 -11.04 -8.59
C PRO A 68 -19.22 -10.80 -7.40
N VAL A 69 -17.92 -10.73 -7.66
CA VAL A 69 -16.89 -10.51 -6.64
C VAL A 69 -16.01 -9.33 -7.04
N ALA A 70 -15.92 -8.34 -6.17
CA ALA A 70 -15.03 -7.19 -6.33
C ALA A 70 -13.94 -7.20 -5.25
N ARG A 71 -12.70 -6.92 -5.66
CA ARG A 71 -11.55 -6.78 -4.76
C ARG A 71 -10.66 -5.64 -5.23
N LEU A 72 -10.03 -4.96 -4.27
CA LEU A 72 -8.90 -4.08 -4.55
C LEU A 72 -7.74 -4.94 -5.08
N LEU A 73 -6.99 -4.39 -6.04
CA LEU A 73 -5.73 -4.96 -6.55
C LEU A 73 -4.59 -4.71 -5.56
N GLU A 74 -4.84 -5.04 -4.30
CA GLU A 74 -3.93 -4.86 -3.17
C GLU A 74 -3.95 -6.13 -2.31
N GLY A 75 -2.83 -6.41 -1.64
CA GLY A 75 -2.72 -7.43 -0.62
C GLY A 75 -3.30 -7.00 0.73
N ALA A 76 -3.07 -7.83 1.75
CA ALA A 76 -3.45 -7.55 3.11
C ALA A 76 -2.80 -6.24 3.64
N VAL A 77 -3.55 -5.48 4.43
CA VAL A 77 -3.03 -4.25 5.05
C VAL A 77 -1.94 -4.63 6.07
N PRO A 78 -0.72 -4.06 5.98
CA PRO A 78 0.33 -4.34 6.95
C PRO A 78 -0.11 -3.97 8.37
N GLN A 79 0.12 -4.85 9.35
CA GLN A 79 -0.37 -4.65 10.73
C GLN A 79 0.12 -3.34 11.36
N TRP A 80 1.38 -2.98 11.13
CA TRP A 80 1.94 -1.73 11.66
C TRP A 80 1.19 -0.50 11.15
N LYS A 81 0.63 -0.56 9.93
CA LYS A 81 -0.03 0.54 9.24
C LYS A 81 -1.39 0.86 9.85
N VAL A 82 -2.09 -0.16 10.35
CA VAL A 82 -3.35 -0.03 11.09
C VAL A 82 -3.12 0.71 12.41
N LEU A 83 -1.99 0.44 13.07
CA LEU A 83 -1.64 1.04 14.36
C LEU A 83 -0.83 2.33 14.24
N PHE A 84 -0.41 2.71 13.04
CA PHE A 84 0.47 3.84 12.82
C PHE A 84 -0.26 5.17 13.14
N PRO A 85 0.36 6.09 13.87
CA PRO A 85 -0.20 7.42 14.10
C PRO A 85 -0.05 8.24 12.81
N TRP A 86 -1.08 8.21 11.96
CA TRP A 86 -1.15 8.89 10.66
C TRP A 86 -1.15 10.44 10.72
N GLY A 87 -0.30 11.03 11.56
CA GLY A 87 -0.29 12.45 11.86
C GLY A 87 -1.48 12.87 12.74
N LYS A 88 -1.45 14.14 13.16
CA LYS A 88 -2.53 14.73 13.99
C LYS A 88 -3.86 14.83 13.24
N GLN A 89 -3.84 14.84 11.91
CA GLN A 89 -4.98 15.07 11.04
C GLN A 89 -6.04 13.95 11.05
N LEU A 90 -5.68 12.70 11.37
CA LEU A 90 -6.58 11.56 11.24
C LEU A 90 -7.14 11.03 12.56
N GLY A 91 -6.90 11.72 13.68
CA GLY A 91 -7.48 11.37 14.99
C GLY A 91 -7.04 10.01 15.56
N GLY A 92 -6.04 9.37 14.96
CA GLY A 92 -5.55 8.03 15.34
C GLY A 92 -6.46 6.87 14.93
N ALA A 93 -5.94 5.65 15.03
CA ALA A 93 -6.67 4.43 14.66
C ALA A 93 -7.87 4.12 15.57
N GLY A 94 -7.89 4.66 16.79
CA GLY A 94 -8.97 4.45 17.77
C GLY A 94 -10.33 5.00 17.33
N ASN A 95 -10.35 5.93 16.35
CA ASN A 95 -11.58 6.46 15.75
C ASN A 95 -11.94 5.77 14.42
N GLY A 96 -11.43 4.57 14.18
CA GLY A 96 -11.75 3.78 12.99
C GLY A 96 -10.97 4.15 11.73
N ALA A 97 -9.85 4.89 11.85
CA ALA A 97 -8.96 5.26 10.75
C ALA A 97 -9.70 5.85 9.54
N GLY A 98 -10.50 6.90 9.77
CA GLY A 98 -11.31 7.55 8.73
C GLY A 98 -10.51 7.93 7.48
N GLY A 99 -11.10 7.77 6.30
CA GLY A 99 -10.44 8.03 5.02
C GLY A 99 -9.45 6.95 4.56
N LYS A 100 -9.37 5.81 5.26
CA LYS A 100 -8.57 4.64 4.84
C LYS A 100 -9.43 3.54 4.23
N SER A 101 -8.85 2.75 3.32
CA SER A 101 -9.50 1.62 2.64
C SER A 101 -9.30 0.29 3.36
N PHE A 102 -8.97 0.28 4.66
CA PHE A 102 -8.53 -0.93 5.37
C PHE A 102 -9.61 -1.99 5.50
N GLY A 103 -10.90 -1.59 5.52
CA GLY A 103 -12.03 -2.52 5.56
C GLY A 103 -12.48 -3.03 4.19
N LEU A 104 -11.90 -2.57 3.08
CA LEU A 104 -12.31 -3.00 1.75
C LEU A 104 -11.75 -4.40 1.41
N PRO A 105 -12.50 -5.21 0.63
CA PRO A 105 -12.06 -6.56 0.25
C PRO A 105 -10.80 -6.49 -0.62
N ARG A 106 -9.79 -7.28 -0.24
CA ARG A 106 -8.44 -7.32 -0.84
C ARG A 106 -8.06 -8.76 -1.21
N PHE A 107 -6.92 -8.94 -1.87
CA PHE A 107 -6.30 -10.26 -2.01
C PHE A 107 -5.58 -10.63 -0.71
N ALA A 108 -5.53 -11.93 -0.41
CA ALA A 108 -4.88 -12.43 0.81
C ALA A 108 -3.36 -12.22 0.78
N GLU A 109 -2.77 -12.30 -0.41
CA GLU A 109 -1.32 -12.22 -0.62
C GLU A 109 -1.01 -11.23 -1.75
N ALA A 110 0.19 -10.67 -1.71
CA ALA A 110 0.76 -9.87 -2.78
C ALA A 110 2.21 -10.32 -3.01
N GLU A 111 2.67 -10.10 -4.24
CA GLU A 111 4.03 -10.38 -4.67
C GLU A 111 4.49 -9.33 -5.66
N PHE A 112 5.73 -8.88 -5.50
CA PHE A 112 6.36 -7.94 -6.44
C PHE A 112 7.67 -8.52 -6.96
N ARG A 113 7.89 -8.38 -8.27
CA ARG A 113 9.13 -8.76 -8.93
C ARG A 113 9.60 -7.58 -9.78
N ALA A 114 10.91 -7.40 -9.84
CA ALA A 114 11.56 -6.38 -10.69
C ALA A 114 11.50 -6.77 -12.17
#